data_AF-A0A942US43-F1
#
_entry.id   AF-A0A942US43-F1
#
_cell.length_a   1.000
_cell.length_b   1.000
_cell.length_c   1.000
_cell.angle_alpha   90.00
_cell.angle_beta   90.00
_cell.angle_gamma   90.00
#
_symmetry.space_group_name_H-M   'P 1'
#
loop_
_entity.id
_entity.type
_entity.pdbx_description
1 polymer ?
#
loop_
_entity_poly.entity_id
_entity_poly.type
_entity_poly.pdbx_seq_one_letter_code
_entity_poly.pdbx_strand_id
1 'polypeptide(L)'
;MKVEVENMRVINKSVDMIAIFNKDGTIRPWKFKFDNGDEEIKIKVDTLQFSDKIKHCGRIIHTYRCQSNINNTLRVYELHYIGDKMEWYLYKI
;
A
#
# COMPACT_ATOMS: atom_id res chain seq x y z
N MET A 1 10.25 18.57 17.74
CA MET A 1 10.76 17.48 16.87
C MET A 1 10.24 17.72 15.47
N LYS A 2 11.11 18.10 14.53
CA LYS A 2 10.78 18.09 13.10
C LYS A 2 10.75 16.61 12.70
N VAL A 3 9.56 16.10 12.38
CA VAL A 3 9.45 14.83 11.66
C VAL A 3 10.00 15.14 10.26
N GLU A 4 11.17 14.58 9.93
CA GLU A 4 11.61 14.53 8.54
C GLU A 4 10.50 13.85 7.75
N VAL A 5 9.91 14.59 6.81
CA VAL A 5 9.01 14.00 5.82
C VAL A 5 9.88 13.08 4.98
N GLU A 6 9.81 11.77 5.22
CA GLU A 6 10.36 10.79 4.29
C GLU A 6 9.79 11.09 2.90
N ASN A 7 10.64 11.56 1.98
CA ASN A 7 10.28 11.89 0.60
C ASN A 7 9.99 10.59 -0.18
N MET A 8 8.86 9.94 0.10
CA MET A 8 8.37 8.83 -0.70
C MET A 8 8.05 9.32 -2.11
N ARG A 9 8.47 8.58 -3.13
CA ARG A 9 8.20 8.92 -4.53
C ARG A 9 6.87 8.32 -4.94
N VAL A 10 6.08 9.07 -5.70
CA VAL A 10 4.85 8.53 -6.31
C VAL A 10 5.25 7.59 -7.45
N ILE A 11 4.79 6.34 -7.38
CA ILE A 11 4.99 5.32 -8.42
C ILE A 11 3.66 5.01 -9.11
N ASN A 12 2.59 4.83 -8.33
CA ASN A 12 1.25 4.47 -8.81
C ASN A 12 1.23 3.20 -9.68
N LYS A 13 1.81 2.11 -9.17
CA LYS A 13 1.92 0.83 -9.87
C LYS A 13 0.82 -0.14 -9.44
N SER A 14 0.14 -0.79 -10.38
CA SER A 14 -0.80 -1.87 -10.06
C SER A 14 -0.06 -3.04 -9.41
N VAL A 15 -0.70 -3.71 -8.44
CA VAL A 15 -0.13 -4.84 -7.72
C VAL A 15 -1.13 -5.98 -7.60
N ASP A 16 -0.63 -7.22 -7.59
CA ASP A 16 -1.41 -8.37 -7.16
C ASP A 16 -1.38 -8.42 -5.63
N MET A 17 -2.56 -8.51 -5.01
CA MET A 17 -2.73 -8.35 -3.56
C MET A 17 -3.37 -9.58 -2.90
N ILE A 18 -2.84 -9.94 -1.73
CA ILE A 18 -3.49 -10.75 -0.70
C ILE A 18 -3.87 -9.80 0.43
N ALA A 19 -5.17 -9.67 0.69
CA ALA A 19 -5.72 -8.84 1.76
C ALA A 19 -6.64 -9.67 2.67
N ILE A 20 -6.72 -9.28 3.93
CA ILE A 20 -7.64 -9.84 4.92
C ILE A 20 -8.87 -8.95 4.95
N PHE A 21 -10.02 -9.52 4.66
CA PHE A 21 -11.32 -8.88 4.84
C PHE A 21 -11.86 -9.29 6.21
N ASN A 22 -11.84 -8.35 7.15
CA ASN A 22 -12.28 -8.60 8.52
C ASN A 22 -13.81 -8.62 8.61
N LYS A 23 -14.33 -9.25 9.66
CA LYS A 23 -15.78 -9.35 9.92
C LYS A 23 -16.46 -7.99 10.13
N ASP A 24 -15.70 -6.99 10.56
CA ASP A 24 -16.16 -5.60 10.75
C ASP A 24 -16.20 -4.79 9.44
N GLY A 25 -15.88 -5.42 8.31
CA GLY A 25 -15.84 -4.77 6.99
C GLY A 25 -14.56 -3.98 6.72
N THR A 26 -13.58 -3.97 7.64
CA THR A 26 -12.26 -3.41 7.36
C THR A 26 -11.43 -4.35 6.48
N ILE A 27 -10.55 -3.76 5.68
CA ILE A 27 -9.66 -4.50 4.78
C ILE A 27 -8.24 -4.20 5.22
N ARG A 28 -7.43 -5.24 5.44
CA ARG A 28 -6.04 -5.14 5.84
C ARG A 28 -5.12 -5.74 4.77
N PRO A 29 -4.18 -4.97 4.19
CA PRO A 29 -3.19 -5.52 3.27
C PRO A 29 -2.26 -6.49 4.01
N TRP A 30 -1.93 -7.61 3.38
CA TRP A 30 -1.12 -8.67 3.99
C TRP A 30 0.14 -8.99 3.20
N LYS A 31 0.01 -9.17 1.88
CA LYS A 31 1.13 -9.46 1.00
C LYS A 31 0.79 -9.01 -0.40
N PHE A 32 1.74 -8.43 -1.11
CA PHE A 32 1.55 -8.06 -2.51
C PHE A 32 2.79 -8.37 -3.33
N LYS A 33 2.59 -8.36 -4.64
CA LYS A 33 3.68 -8.46 -5.60
C LYS A 33 3.46 -7.52 -6.77
N PHE A 34 4.56 -7.07 -7.36
CA PHE A 34 4.54 -6.22 -8.54
C PHE A 34 5.79 -6.45 -9.37
N ASP A 35 5.66 -6.27 -10.67
CA ASP A 35 6.78 -6.29 -11.61
C ASP A 35 7.55 -4.97 -11.48
N ASN A 36 8.88 -4.97 -11.36
CA ASN A 36 9.71 -3.77 -11.35
C ASN A 36 10.44 -3.49 -12.69
N GLY A 37 10.10 -4.22 -13.76
CA GLY A 37 10.73 -4.16 -15.07
C GLY A 37 11.70 -5.33 -15.30
N ASP A 38 12.54 -5.61 -14.30
CA ASP A 38 13.54 -6.68 -14.37
C ASP A 38 13.09 -7.96 -13.63
N GLU A 39 12.31 -7.80 -12.56
CA GLU A 39 11.90 -8.91 -11.71
C GLU A 39 10.54 -8.68 -11.00
N GLU A 40 9.92 -9.78 -10.58
CA GLU A 40 8.74 -9.77 -9.73
C GLU A 40 9.13 -9.61 -8.26
N ILE A 41 8.83 -8.46 -7.67
CA ILE A 41 9.09 -8.15 -6.27
C ILE A 41 7.90 -8.63 -5.43
N LYS A 42 8.17 -9.37 -4.34
CA LYS A 42 7.17 -9.86 -3.38
C LYS A 42 7.39 -9.24 -2.00
N ILE A 43 6.39 -8.57 -1.46
CA ILE A 43 6.47 -7.90 -0.16
C ILE A 43 5.37 -8.43 0.75
N LYS A 44 5.77 -8.92 1.93
CA LYS A 44 4.85 -9.16 3.05
C LYS A 44 4.77 -7.89 3.87
N VAL A 45 3.56 -7.47 4.24
CA VAL A 45 3.35 -6.29 5.08
C VAL A 45 3.69 -6.64 6.52
N ASP A 46 4.74 -6.03 7.07
CA ASP A 46 5.13 -6.23 8.47
C ASP A 46 4.23 -5.43 9.42
N THR A 47 4.09 -4.12 9.16
CA THR A 47 3.34 -3.20 10.01
C THR A 47 2.40 -2.33 9.17
N LEU A 48 1.13 -2.26 9.58
CA LEU A 48 0.19 -1.23 9.14
C LEU A 48 0.28 -0.06 10.12
N GLN A 49 0.85 1.07 9.70
CA GLN A 49 1.02 2.25 10.54
C GLN A 49 -0.27 3.08 10.62
N PHE A 50 -0.95 3.23 9.48
CA PHE A 50 -2.13 4.08 9.34
C PHE A 50 -3.01 3.61 8.18
N SER A 51 -4.31 3.81 8.30
CA SER A 51 -5.28 3.57 7.23
C SER A 51 -6.38 4.63 7.24
N ASP A 52 -6.81 5.07 6.06
CA ASP A 52 -7.87 6.06 5.90
C ASP A 52 -8.68 5.84 4.62
N LYS A 53 -9.77 6.59 4.45
CA LYS A 53 -10.57 6.65 3.22
C LYS A 53 -10.61 8.07 2.70
N ILE A 54 -9.99 8.29 1.54
CA ILE A 54 -10.03 9.59 0.86
C ILE A 54 -11.13 9.58 -0.20
N LYS A 55 -11.85 10.70 -0.33
CA LYS A 55 -12.77 10.93 -1.44
C LYS A 55 -12.03 11.72 -2.52
N HIS A 56 -11.83 11.13 -3.69
CA HIS A 56 -11.14 11.74 -4.81
C HIS A 56 -11.97 11.59 -6.08
N CYS A 57 -12.32 12.72 -6.73
CA CYS A 57 -13.17 12.74 -7.93
C CYS A 57 -14.45 11.90 -7.80
N GLY A 58 -15.11 11.96 -6.64
CA GLY A 58 -16.34 11.20 -6.37
C GLY A 58 -16.13 9.72 -6.02
N ARG A 59 -14.91 9.20 -6.08
CA ARG A 59 -14.55 7.82 -5.74
C ARG A 59 -13.94 7.74 -4.34
N ILE A 60 -14.21 6.64 -3.63
CA ILE A 60 -13.57 6.34 -2.35
C ILE A 60 -12.31 5.52 -2.63
N ILE A 61 -11.17 6.02 -2.16
CA ILE A 61 -9.89 5.30 -2.19
C ILE A 61 -9.53 4.98 -0.75
N HIS A 62 -9.32 3.71 -0.46
CA HIS A 62 -8.76 3.29 0.81
C HIS A 62 -7.25 3.44 0.73
N THR A 63 -6.64 4.17 1.66
CA THR A 63 -5.20 4.39 1.72
C THR A 63 -4.60 3.69 2.94
N TYR A 64 -3.44 3.07 2.77
CA TYR A 64 -2.76 2.30 3.81
C TYR A 64 -1.28 2.65 3.82
N ARG A 65 -0.81 3.30 4.90
CA ARG A 65 0.61 3.50 5.15
C ARG A 65 1.17 2.27 5.85
N CYS A 66 2.05 1.57 5.17
CA CYS A 66 2.65 0.32 5.61
C CYS A 66 4.15 0.50 5.78
N GLN A 67 4.75 -0.41 6.54
CA GLN A 67 6.20 -0.49 6.69
C GLN A 67 6.61 -1.96 6.57
N SER A 68 7.72 -2.24 5.88
CA SER A 68 8.27 -3.60 5.79
C SER A 68 9.77 -3.61 5.58
N ASN A 69 10.41 -4.72 5.92
CA ASN A 69 11.80 -4.97 5.55
C ASN A 69 11.86 -5.49 4.10
N ILE A 70 12.43 -4.67 3.21
CA ILE A 70 12.62 -5.00 1.80
C ILE A 70 14.13 -4.95 1.53
N ASN A 71 14.72 -6.10 1.18
CA ASN A 71 16.17 -6.22 0.94
C ASN A 71 17.01 -5.63 2.08
N ASN A 72 16.74 -6.08 3.32
CA ASN A 72 17.39 -5.65 4.56
C ASN A 72 17.26 -4.16 4.89
N THR A 73 16.41 -3.43 4.17
CA THR A 73 16.14 -2.02 4.41
C THR A 73 14.70 -1.84 4.87
N LEU A 74 14.52 -1.14 5.99
CA LEU A 74 13.19 -0.75 6.44
C LEU A 74 12.62 0.31 5.48
N ARG A 75 11.48 0.02 4.86
CA ARG A 75 10.82 0.91 3.90
C ARG A 75 9.40 1.21 4.35
N VAL A 76 9.01 2.47 4.25
CA VAL A 76 7.63 2.94 4.42
C VAL A 76 7.04 3.18 3.04
N TYR A 77 5.80 2.75 2.84
CA TYR A 77 5.11 2.86 1.55
C TYR A 77 3.60 3.02 1.74
N GLU A 78 2.93 3.53 0.71
CA GLU A 78 1.48 3.72 0.67
C GLU A 78 0.85 2.78 -0.36
N LEU A 79 -0.16 2.01 0.07
CA LEU A 79 -1.01 1.21 -0.79
C LEU A 79 -2.37 1.89 -0.94
N HIS A 80 -2.90 1.91 -2.16
CA HIS A 80 -4.27 2.35 -2.45
C HIS A 80 -5.12 1.16 -2.88
N TYR A 81 -6.33 1.08 -2.33
CA TYR A 81 -7.37 0.17 -2.81
C TYR A 81 -8.56 0.95 -3.32
N ILE A 82 -8.92 0.68 -4.57
CA ILE A 82 -10.06 1.29 -5.26
C ILE A 82 -11.21 0.28 -5.24
N GLY A 83 -12.16 0.50 -4.33
CA GLY A 83 -13.18 -0.50 -4.02
C GLY A 83 -14.13 -0.84 -5.16
N ASP A 84 -14.51 0.13 -5.99
CA ASP A 84 -15.44 -0.09 -7.11
C ASP A 84 -14.80 -0.86 -8.28
N LYS A 85 -13.48 -0.80 -8.40
CA LYS A 85 -12.73 -1.55 -9.42
C LYS A 85 -12.05 -2.81 -8.87
N MET A 86 -12.01 -2.97 -7.55
CA MET A 86 -11.30 -4.03 -6.86
C MET A 86 -9.78 -4.04 -7.18
N GLU A 87 -9.22 -2.87 -7.46
CA GLU A 87 -7.82 -2.69 -7.87
C GLU A 87 -6.95 -2.22 -6.70
N TRP A 88 -5.73 -2.76 -6.63
CA TRP A 88 -4.70 -2.36 -5.67
C TRP A 88 -3.52 -1.71 -6.36
N TYR A 89 -2.97 -0.68 -5.71
CA TYR A 89 -1.82 0.06 -6.22
C TYR A 89 -0.78 0.29 -5.13
N LEU A 90 0.50 0.11 -5.48
CA LEU A 90 1.62 0.73 -4.77
C LEU A 90 1.69 2.19 -5.19
N TYR A 91 1.17 3.07 -4.35
CA TYR A 91 1.03 4.48 -4.66
C TYR A 91 2.34 5.24 -4.44
N LYS A 92 2.98 5.04 -3.29
CA LYS A 92 4.27 5.65 -2.93
C LYS A 92 5.20 4.66 -2.23
N ILE A 93 6.50 4.81 -2.40
CA ILE A 93 7.58 4.08 -1.70
C ILE A 93 8.88 4.89 -1.71
#